data_AF-J9GKG5-F1
#
_entry.id   AF-J9GKG5-F1
#
_cell.length_a   1.000
_cell.length_b   1.000
_cell.length_c   1.000
_cell.angle_alpha   90.00
_cell.angle_beta   90.00
_cell.angle_gamma   90.00
#
_symmetry.space_group_name_H-M   'P 1'
#
loop_
_entity.id
_entity.type
_entity.pdbx_description
1 polymer ?
#
loop_
_entity_poly.entity_id
_entity_poly.type
_entity_poly.pdbx_seq_one_letter_code
_entity_poly.pdbx_strand_id
1 'polypeptide(L)' 'GYKGIGPEQGRWIPQNEALLYALSRCGVQLVDPLAPEAQEFCTMLEDWFFSGNFYRTEKEETVYD' A
#
# COMPACT_ATOMS: atom_id res chain seq x y z
N GLY A 1 -1.36 8.33 4.00
CA GLY A 1 -1.80 6.93 4.04
C GLY A 1 -2.83 6.70 2.95
N TYR A 2 -3.40 5.52 2.90
CA TYR A 2 -4.32 5.09 1.87
C TYR A 2 -5.63 4.64 2.49
N LYS A 3 -6.73 5.26 2.05
CA LYS A 3 -8.08 4.89 2.48
C LYS A 3 -8.71 3.99 1.41
N GLY A 4 -9.16 2.82 1.82
CA GLY A 4 -9.74 1.83 0.94
C GLY A 4 -11.14 2.22 0.49
N ILE A 5 -11.46 1.85 -0.75
CA ILE A 5 -12.76 2.01 -1.40
C ILE A 5 -13.19 0.67 -2.01
N GLY A 6 -14.47 0.53 -2.35
CA GLY A 6 -14.99 -0.70 -2.94
C GLY A 6 -14.67 -1.93 -2.07
N PRO A 7 -14.00 -2.97 -2.59
CA PRO A 7 -13.62 -4.15 -1.82
C PRO A 7 -12.73 -3.90 -0.58
N GLU A 8 -12.00 -2.78 -0.56
CA GLU A 8 -11.13 -2.42 0.57
C GLU A 8 -11.77 -1.37 1.48
N GLN A 9 -13.06 -1.06 1.30
CA GLN A 9 -13.78 -0.05 2.09
C GLN A 9 -13.66 -0.31 3.60
N GLY A 10 -13.44 0.77 4.36
CA GLY A 10 -13.25 0.73 5.81
C GLY A 10 -11.81 0.45 6.25
N ARG A 11 -10.88 0.18 5.32
CA ARG A 11 -9.46 0.00 5.63
C ARG A 11 -8.69 1.32 5.55
N TRP A 12 -7.76 1.50 6.49
CA TRP A 12 -6.76 2.57 6.49
C TRP A 12 -5.37 1.96 6.56
N ILE A 13 -4.50 2.34 5.63
CA ILE A 13 -3.10 1.90 5.60
C ILE A 13 -2.18 3.12 5.79
N PRO A 14 -1.39 3.19 6.89
CA PRO A 14 -0.39 4.22 7.07
C PRO A 14 0.66 4.23 5.94
N GLN A 15 1.19 5.41 5.59
CA GLN A 15 2.17 5.50 4.48
C GLN A 15 3.44 4.68 4.77
N ASN A 16 3.90 4.66 6.01
CA ASN A 16 5.07 3.88 6.45
C ASN A 16 4.85 2.36 6.43
N GLU A 17 3.61 1.90 6.27
CA GLU A 17 3.25 0.48 6.16
C GLU A 17 2.80 0.08 4.74
N ALA A 18 2.66 1.06 3.83
CA ALA A 18 2.08 0.88 2.51
C ALA A 18 2.79 -0.18 1.67
N LEU A 19 4.12 -0.06 1.51
CA LEU A 19 4.93 -1.04 0.80
C LEU A 19 4.79 -2.46 1.38
N LEU A 20 4.89 -2.60 2.70
CA LEU A 20 4.78 -3.90 3.36
C LEU A 20 3.41 -4.54 3.16
N TYR A 21 2.34 -3.73 3.21
CA TYR A 21 0.99 -4.18 2.93
C TYR A 21 0.85 -4.68 1.48
N ALA A 22 1.34 -3.90 0.50
CA ALA A 22 1.30 -4.27 -0.91
C ALA A 22 2.07 -5.57 -1.19
N LEU A 23 3.30 -5.68 -0.68
CA LEU A 23 4.12 -6.90 -0.80
C LEU A 23 3.38 -8.13 -0.26
N SER A 24 2.83 -8.04 0.95
CA SER A 24 2.09 -9.13 1.60
C SER A 24 0.85 -9.54 0.78
N ARG A 25 0.06 -8.56 0.32
CA ARG A 25 -1.15 -8.81 -0.49
C ARG A 25 -0.84 -9.40 -1.86
N CYS A 26 0.36 -9.15 -2.39
CA CYS A 26 0.86 -9.75 -3.63
C CYS A 26 1.62 -11.08 -3.41
N GLY A 27 1.75 -11.57 -2.18
CA GLY A 27 2.46 -12.81 -1.86
C GLY A 27 3.98 -12.71 -1.96
N VAL A 28 4.53 -11.50 -1.98
CA VAL A 28 5.98 -11.26 -1.98
C VAL A 28 6.50 -11.35 -0.54
N GLN A 29 7.24 -12.40 -0.23
CA GLN A 29 7.71 -12.67 1.13
C GLN A 29 9.01 -11.94 1.49
N LEU A 30 9.88 -11.72 0.49
CA LEU A 30 11.18 -11.09 0.69
C LEU A 30 11.59 -10.34 -0.58
N VAL A 31 12.16 -9.15 -0.40
CA VAL A 31 12.83 -8.38 -1.44
C VAL A 31 14.30 -8.30 -1.06
N ASP A 32 15.19 -8.68 -1.97
CA ASP A 32 16.63 -8.49 -1.78
C ASP A 32 16.97 -7.00 -1.99
N PRO A 33 17.39 -6.26 -0.95
CA PRO A 33 17.69 -4.84 -1.09
C PRO A 33 18.95 -4.56 -1.93
N LEU A 34 19.77 -5.57 -2.21
CA LEU A 34 20.95 -5.46 -3.06
C LEU A 34 20.65 -5.77 -4.54
N ALA A 35 19.43 -6.21 -4.86
CA ALA A 35 19.05 -6.42 -6.25
C ALA A 35 19.03 -5.07 -7.01
N PRO A 36 19.51 -5.02 -8.27
CA PRO A 36 19.69 -3.77 -9.01
C PRO A 36 18.45 -2.88 -9.11
N GLU A 37 17.26 -3.47 -9.16
CA GLU A 37 15.98 -2.77 -9.34
C GLU A 37 15.10 -2.80 -8.08
N ALA A 38 15.63 -3.21 -6.92
CA ALA A 38 14.84 -3.39 -5.71
C ALA A 38 14.04 -2.14 -5.32
N GLN A 39 14.67 -0.97 -5.38
CA GLN A 39 14.03 0.30 -5.04
C GLN A 39 12.95 0.67 -6.05
N GLU A 40 13.21 0.50 -7.36
CA GLU A 40 12.24 0.81 -8.42
C GLU A 40 11.04 -0.13 -8.33
N PHE A 41 11.28 -1.44 -8.15
CA PHE A 41 10.25 -2.44 -7.93
C PHE A 41 9.33 -2.08 -6.76
N CYS A 42 9.91 -1.73 -5.60
CA CYS A 42 9.14 -1.36 -4.41
C CYS A 42 8.27 -0.13 -4.66
N THR A 43 8.82 0.93 -5.26
CA THR A 43 8.07 2.14 -5.59
C THR A 43 6.92 1.84 -6.55
N MET A 44 7.21 1.14 -7.65
CA MET A 44 6.20 0.82 -8.66
C MET A 44 5.10 -0.10 -8.13
N LEU A 45 5.46 -1.07 -7.29
CA LEU A 45 4.49 -1.98 -6.68
C LEU A 45 3.54 -1.21 -5.75
N GLU A 46 4.07 -0.34 -4.90
CA GLU A 46 3.25 0.49 -4.01
C GLU A 46 2.29 1.37 -4.82
N ASP A 47 2.81 2.12 -5.80
CA ASP A 47 2.00 3.00 -6.65
C ASP A 47 0.91 2.22 -7.40
N TRP A 48 1.26 1.10 -8.01
CA TRP A 48 0.31 0.25 -8.72
C TRP A 48 -0.77 -0.31 -7.79
N PHE A 49 -0.38 -0.88 -6.65
CA PHE A 49 -1.31 -1.52 -5.72
C PHE A 49 -2.36 -0.54 -5.20
N PHE A 50 -1.93 0.66 -4.81
CA PHE A 50 -2.82 1.67 -4.26
C PHE A 50 -3.55 2.51 -5.32
N SER A 51 -3.19 2.41 -6.60
CA SER A 51 -3.93 3.08 -7.69
C SER A 51 -5.33 2.50 -7.94
N GLY A 52 -5.62 1.31 -7.42
CA GLY A 52 -6.90 0.62 -7.59
C GLY A 52 -7.94 1.01 -6.55
N ASN A 53 -8.16 0.11 -5.58
CA ASN A 53 -9.22 0.23 -4.58
C ASN A 53 -8.84 1.13 -3.39
N PHE A 54 -8.01 2.15 -3.61
CA PHE A 54 -7.58 3.08 -2.57
C PHE A 54 -7.46 4.50 -3.12
N TYR A 55 -7.46 5.48 -2.22
CA TYR A 55 -7.02 6.85 -2.53
C TYR A 55 -6.11 7.38 -1.43
N ARG A 56 -5.18 8.27 -1.80
CA ARG A 56 -4.23 8.89 -0.87
C ARG A 56 -4.93 9.95 -0.03
N THR A 57 -4.72 9.94 1.28
CA THR A 57 -5.15 11.01 2.19
C THR A 57 -4.15 11.19 3.33
N GLU A 58 -4.11 12.39 3.90
CA GLU A 58 -3.27 12.75 5.05
C GLU A 58 -3.95 12.45 6.39
N LYS A 59 -5.26 12.22 6.39
CA LYS A 59 -6.06 12.01 7.61
C LYS A 59 -6.48 10.55 7.74
N GLU A 60 -6.24 9.99 8.92
CA GLU A 60 -6.98 8.81 9.38
C GLU A 60 -8.41 9.29 9.67
N GLU A 61 -9.30 9.15 8.69
CA GLU A 61 -10.72 9.44 8.90
C GLU A 61 -11.34 8.26 9.63
N THR A 62 -11.43 8.37 10.96
CA THR A 62 -12.29 7.49 11.77
C THR A 62 -13.73 7.66 11.31
N VAL A 63 -14.33 6.57 10.84
CA VAL A 63 -15.78 6.53 10.62
C VAL A 63 -16.42 6.49 12.01
N TYR A 64 -17.08 7.58 12.40
CA TYR A 64 -17.97 7.56 13.56
C TYR A 64 -19.29 6.92 13.12
N ASP A 65 -19.68 5.83 13.77
CA ASP A 65 -21.01 5.22 13.67
C ASP A 65 -22.09 6.10 14.34
#